data_AF-A0A166JYW5-F1
#
_entry.id   AF-A0A166JYW5-F1
#
_cell.length_a   1.000
_cell.length_b   1.000
_cell.length_c   1.000
_cell.angle_alpha   90.00
_cell.angle_beta   90.00
_cell.angle_gamma   90.00
#
_symmetry.space_group_name_H-M   'P 1'
#
loop_
_entity.id
_entity.type
_entity.pdbx_description
1 polymer ?
#
loop_
_entity_poly.entity_id
_entity_poly.type
_entity_poly.pdbx_seq_one_letter_code
_entity_poly.pdbx_strand_id
1 'polypeptide(L)'
;MDRTYPEIWTNISGHACTDSGTTGRQLSLVSKFIRAASAPVKLQSIAVHGRQQMIALHQLLLKTPPHLRHIRYLLLSTTRDPPTDSKEEAQARNTY
;
A
#
# COMPACT_ATOMS: atom_id res chain seq x y z
N MET A 1 23.73 4.98 -5.87
CA MET A 1 22.43 5.18 -6.58
C MET A 1 22.58 6.48 -7.35
N ASP A 2 23.57 6.54 -8.25
CA ASP A 2 24.28 7.82 -8.51
C ASP A 2 23.85 8.49 -9.83
N ARG A 3 22.77 7.98 -10.42
CA ARG A 3 22.00 8.59 -11.51
C ARG A 3 20.52 8.35 -11.25
N THR A 4 19.94 9.09 -10.32
CA THR A 4 18.55 8.91 -9.91
C THR A 4 17.63 9.87 -10.67
N TYR A 5 16.88 9.34 -11.64
CA TYR A 5 15.75 10.02 -12.27
C TYR A 5 14.51 9.79 -11.40
N PRO A 6 14.04 10.77 -10.61
CA PRO A 6 12.90 10.59 -9.71
C PRO A 6 11.62 10.22 -10.46
N GLU A 7 11.47 10.65 -11.71
CA GLU A 7 10.30 10.40 -12.56
C GLU A 7 10.17 8.91 -12.90
N ILE A 8 11.29 8.26 -13.22
CA ILE A 8 11.31 6.81 -13.52
C ILE A 8 10.92 6.01 -12.29
N TRP A 9 11.45 6.37 -11.12
CA TRP A 9 11.07 5.72 -9.87
C TRP A 9 9.62 5.97 -9.47
N THR A 10 9.09 7.15 -9.76
CA THR A 10 7.68 7.47 -9.56
C THR A 10 6.82 6.57 -10.45
N ASN A 11 7.20 6.39 -11.71
CA ASN A 11 6.50 5.52 -12.67
C ASN A 11 6.54 4.05 -12.25
N ILE A 12 7.72 3.52 -11.92
CA ILE A 12 7.88 2.15 -11.39
C ILE A 12 7.01 1.96 -10.14
N SER A 13 7.06 2.91 -9.20
CA SER A 13 6.23 2.88 -7.99
C SER A 13 4.75 2.93 -8.33
N GLY A 14 4.35 3.65 -9.38
CA GLY A 14 2.98 3.71 -9.88
C GLY A 14 2.48 2.37 -10.43
N HIS A 15 3.35 1.57 -11.04
CA HIS A 15 3.00 0.21 -11.46
C HIS A 15 3.03 -0.79 -10.30
N ALA A 16 3.89 -0.57 -9.30
CA ALA A 16 4.03 -1.47 -8.16
C ALA A 16 2.97 -1.24 -7.07
N CYS A 17 2.54 0.01 -6.83
CA CYS A 17 1.57 0.37 -5.80
C CYS A 17 0.13 0.12 -6.24
N THR A 18 -0.16 -1.07 -6.74
CA THR A 18 -1.52 -1.50 -7.16
C THR A 18 -2.10 -2.57 -6.22
N ASP A 19 -1.45 -2.78 -5.07
CA ASP A 19 -1.83 -3.77 -4.07
C ASP A 19 -2.66 -3.14 -2.94
N SER A 20 -2.71 -3.77 -1.76
CA SER A 20 -3.40 -3.27 -0.56
C SER A 20 -2.80 -2.02 0.08
N GLY A 21 -1.78 -1.41 -0.53
CA GLY A 21 -0.97 -0.32 0.04
C GLY A 21 0.29 -0.83 0.74
N THR A 22 0.52 -2.15 0.74
CA THR A 22 1.69 -2.79 1.34
C THR A 22 2.96 -2.36 0.62
N THR A 23 2.98 -2.41 -0.72
CA THR A 23 4.13 -2.00 -1.52
C THR A 23 4.49 -0.54 -1.31
N GLY A 24 3.50 0.36 -1.31
CA GLY A 24 3.73 1.79 -1.05
C GLY A 24 4.35 2.06 0.33
N ARG A 25 3.95 1.27 1.34
CA ARG A 25 4.56 1.30 2.67
C ARG A 25 6.01 0.80 2.65
N GLN A 26 6.29 -0.32 1.99
CA GLN A 26 7.64 -0.88 1.92
C GLN A 26 8.60 0.08 1.21
N LEU A 27 8.20 0.65 0.08
CA LEU A 27 9.00 1.65 -0.66
C LEU A 27 9.35 2.86 0.23
N SER A 28 8.41 3.31 1.07
CA SER A 28 8.65 4.41 2.00
C SER A 28 9.70 4.12 3.08
N LEU A 29 10.03 2.84 3.32
CA LEU A 29 11.02 2.40 4.31
C LEU A 29 12.42 2.17 3.73
N VAL A 30 12.55 1.98 2.42
CA VAL A 30 13.84 1.64 1.77
C VAL A 30 14.88 2.76 1.93
N SER A 31 14.53 3.99 1.54
CA SER A 31 15.44 5.13 1.63
C SER A 31 14.70 6.46 1.58
N LYS A 32 15.36 7.56 1.95
CA LYS A 32 14.81 8.92 1.81
C LYS A 32 14.43 9.24 0.35
N PHE A 33 15.25 8.79 -0.60
CA PHE A 33 15.02 8.97 -2.04
C PHE A 33 13.77 8.21 -2.50
N ILE A 34 13.68 6.91 -2.21
CA ILE A 34 12.53 6.09 -2.64
C ILE A 34 11.25 6.55 -1.95
N ARG A 35 11.33 6.99 -0.69
CA ARG A 35 10.21 7.62 0.01
C ARG A 35 9.70 8.86 -0.71
N ALA A 36 10.59 9.73 -1.20
CA ALA A 36 10.21 10.93 -1.94
C ALA A 36 9.64 10.59 -3.32
N ALA A 37 10.30 9.72 -4.08
CA ALA A 37 9.87 9.32 -5.42
C ALA A 37 8.53 8.56 -5.41
N SER A 38 8.28 7.71 -4.41
CA SER A 38 7.00 6.98 -4.29
C SER A 38 5.89 7.83 -3.67
N ALA A 39 6.17 8.98 -3.07
CA ALA A 39 5.19 9.78 -2.34
C ALA A 39 3.90 10.10 -3.14
N PRO A 40 3.94 10.42 -4.45
CA PRO A 40 2.74 10.75 -5.22
C PRO A 40 1.84 9.54 -5.50
N VAL A 41 2.38 8.32 -5.44
CA VAL A 41 1.71 7.09 -5.90
C VAL A 41 1.52 6.04 -4.81
N LYS A 42 2.21 6.15 -3.66
CA LYS A 42 2.19 5.15 -2.58
C LYS A 42 0.82 4.94 -1.94
N LEU A 43 -0.10 5.90 -2.08
CA LEU A 43 -1.46 5.84 -1.55
C LEU A 43 -2.52 5.56 -2.63
N GLN A 44 -2.12 5.29 -3.88
CA GLN A 44 -3.09 5.16 -4.96
C GLN A 44 -3.98 3.91 -4.87
N SER A 45 -3.51 2.88 -4.18
CA SER A 45 -4.25 1.64 -3.94
C SER A 45 -4.14 1.29 -2.46
N ILE A 46 -5.27 1.18 -1.77
CA ILE A 46 -5.33 0.90 -0.34
C ILE A 46 -6.48 -0.07 -0.06
N ALA A 47 -6.20 -1.12 0.70
CA ALA A 47 -7.21 -1.97 1.30
C ALA A 47 -7.17 -1.81 2.82
N VAL A 48 -8.34 -1.64 3.42
CA VAL A 48 -8.51 -1.40 4.85
C VAL A 48 -9.56 -2.34 5.40
N HIS A 49 -9.20 -3.08 6.44
CA HIS A 49 -10.05 -4.07 7.07
C HIS A 49 -10.26 -3.73 8.55
N GLY A 50 -11.52 -3.60 8.92
CA GLY A 50 -11.96 -3.30 10.28
C GLY A 50 -11.80 -1.84 10.68
N ARG A 51 -12.51 -1.48 11.75
CA ARG A 51 -12.65 -0.10 12.24
C ARG A 51 -11.31 0.56 12.59
N GLN A 52 -10.39 -0.18 13.18
CA GLN A 52 -9.09 0.37 13.62
C GLN A 52 -8.26 0.86 12.44
N GLN A 53 -8.17 0.05 11.37
CA GLN A 53 -7.42 0.46 10.18
C GLN A 53 -8.10 1.65 9.48
N MET A 54 -9.43 1.72 9.47
CA MET A 54 -10.17 2.86 8.89
C MET A 54 -9.87 4.16 9.62
N ILE A 55 -9.86 4.13 10.96
CA ILE A 55 -9.48 5.30 11.78
C ILE A 55 -8.02 5.68 11.52
N ALA A 56 -7.11 4.71 11.44
CA ALA A 56 -5.71 4.96 11.15
C ALA A 56 -5.50 5.58 9.76
N LEU A 57 -6.18 5.07 8.72
CA LEU A 57 -6.16 5.65 7.39
C LEU A 57 -6.69 7.08 7.41
N HIS A 58 -7.81 7.33 8.09
CA HIS A 58 -8.37 8.67 8.21
C HIS A 58 -7.36 9.66 8.83
N GLN A 59 -6.71 9.28 9.93
CA GLN A 59 -5.68 10.10 10.57
C GLN A 59 -4.45 10.32 9.67
N LEU A 60 -4.05 9.30 8.90
CA LEU A 60 -2.97 9.42 7.92
C LEU A 60 -3.33 10.43 6.82
N LEU A 61 -4.54 10.36 6.30
CA LEU A 61 -5.01 11.26 5.24
C LEU A 61 -5.07 12.71 5.74
N LEU A 62 -5.56 12.96 6.96
CA LEU A 62 -5.57 14.31 7.55
C LEU A 62 -4.18 14.94 7.61
N LYS A 63 -3.14 14.15 7.91
CA LYS A 63 -1.75 14.61 8.03
C LYS A 63 -1.00 14.72 6.69
N THR A 64 -1.48 14.07 5.64
CA THR A 64 -0.81 14.05 4.33
C THR A 64 -1.15 15.33 3.56
N PRO A 65 -0.28 15.97 2.76
CA PRO A 65 -0.68 17.11 1.92
C PRO A 65 -1.70 16.72 0.84
N PRO A 66 -2.67 17.58 0.46
CA PRO A 66 -3.73 17.22 -0.51
C PRO A 66 -3.21 16.64 -1.84
N HIS A 67 -2.11 17.17 -2.37
CA HIS A 67 -1.48 16.71 -3.62
C HIS A 67 -0.79 15.33 -3.51
N LEU A 68 -0.73 14.74 -2.31
CA LEU A 68 -0.19 13.39 -2.07
C LEU A 68 -1.27 12.41 -1.59
N ARG A 69 -2.53 12.83 -1.48
CA ARG A 69 -3.67 11.99 -1.03
C ARG A 69 -4.41 11.32 -2.18
N HIS A 70 -3.80 11.17 -3.34
CA HIS A 70 -4.48 10.58 -4.51
C HIS A 70 -4.70 9.08 -4.31
N ILE A 71 -5.93 8.69 -4.01
CA ILE A 71 -6.38 7.30 -3.92
C ILE A 71 -7.25 7.01 -5.15
N ARG A 72 -6.88 6.00 -5.94
CA ARG A 72 -7.63 5.53 -7.11
C ARG A 72 -8.45 4.28 -6.80
N TYR A 73 -7.87 3.38 -6.00
CA TYR A 73 -8.48 2.11 -5.62
C TYR A 73 -8.55 2.06 -4.10
N LEU A 74 -9.77 2.02 -3.55
CA LEU A 74 -10.02 1.96 -2.13
C LEU A 74 -10.96 0.79 -1.81
N LEU A 75 -10.45 -0.18 -1.06
CA LEU A 75 -11.25 -1.25 -0.51
C LEU A 75 -11.46 -1.01 1.00
N LEU A 76 -12.72 -1.00 1.42
CA LEU A 76 -13.11 -0.90 2.82
C LEU A 76 -13.90 -2.16 3.19
N SER A 77 -13.42 -2.89 4.20
CA SER A 77 -14.15 -4.01 4.77
C SER A 77 -14.36 -3.80 6.26
N THR A 78 -15.51 -4.21 6.79
CA THR A 78 -15.79 -4.25 8.23
C THR A 78 -15.28 -5.53 8.89
N THR A 79 -14.99 -6.57 8.09
CA THR A 79 -14.35 -7.79 8.59
C THR A 79 -12.92 -7.48 9.01
N ARG A 80 -12.43 -8.17 10.04
CA ARG A 80 -11.00 -8.12 10.37
C ARG A 80 -10.26 -8.94 9.32
N ASP A 81 -9.04 -8.51 8.96
CA ASP A 81 -8.14 -9.36 8.21
C ASP A 81 -7.99 -10.70 8.95
N PRO A 82 -8.14 -11.85 8.28
CA PRO A 82 -7.71 -13.11 8.87
C PRO A 82 -6.23 -12.96 9.25
N PRO A 83 -5.80 -13.47 10.41
CA PRO A 83 -4.41 -13.38 10.81
C PRO A 83 -3.55 -14.00 9.70
N THR A 84 -2.67 -13.19 9.11
CA THR A 84 -1.65 -13.64 8.16
C THR A 84 -0.61 -14.48 8.91
N ASP A 85 -1.00 -15.69 9.29
CA ASP A 85 -0.10 -16.77 9.72
C ASP A 85 -0.56 -18.13 9.16
N SER A 86 -1.29 -18.10 8.05
CA SER A 86 -1.61 -19.28 7.28
C SER A 86 -0.92 -19.13 5.93
N LYS A 87 0.28 -19.71 5.84
CA LYS A 87 0.76 -20.28 4.59
C LYS A 87 -0.44 -20.91 3.89
N GLU A 88 -0.60 -20.58 2.62
CA GLU A 88 -1.27 -21.39 1.62
C GLU A 88 -2.29 -22.39 2.20
N GLU A 89 -3.57 -22.12 1.97
CA GLU A 89 -4.56 -23.17 1.69
C GLU A 89 -4.15 -23.99 0.44
N ALA A 90 -2.91 -24.49 0.43
CA ALA A 90 -2.51 -25.66 -0.31
C ALA A 90 -3.31 -26.81 0.28
N GLN A 91 -4.14 -27.39 -0.57
CA GLN A 91 -4.72 -28.71 -0.41
C GLN A 91 -5.94 -28.88 0.52
N ALA A 92 -6.92 -27.98 0.45
CA ALA A 92 -8.34 -28.37 0.59
C ALA A 92 -8.84 -29.23 -0.61
N ARG A 93 -7.97 -30.08 -1.18
CA ARG A 93 -8.18 -30.83 -2.43
C ARG A 93 -7.88 -32.33 -2.33
N ASN A 94 -7.69 -32.87 -1.14
CA ASN A 94 -7.51 -34.32 -0.99
C ASN A 94 -8.45 -34.90 0.07
N THR A 95 -9.71 -35.05 -0.30
CA THR A 95 -10.65 -35.94 0.39
C THR A 95 -11.69 -36.39 -0.63
N TYR A 96 -11.32 -37.40 -1.41
CA TYR A 96 -12.21 -38.37 -2.06
C TYR A 96 -11.55 -39.73 -2.00
#